data_AF-A0A820R359-F1
#
_entry.id   AF-A0A820R359-F1
#
_cell.length_a   1.000
_cell.length_b   1.000
_cell.length_c   1.000
_cell.angle_alpha   90.00
_cell.angle_beta   90.00
_cell.angle_gamma   90.00
#
_symmetry.space_group_name_H-M   'P 1'
#
loop_
_entity.id
_entity.type
_entity.pdbx_description
1 polymer ?
#
loop_
_entity_poly.entity_id
_entity_poly.type
_entity_poly.pdbx_seq_one_letter_code
_entity_poly.pdbx_strand_id
1 'polypeptide(L)'
;MTAKASLAQERIFLDEQIRFSSTDNNTNMYVIPLIYRIPSMNDHISISQLQHAFQSIIRKHQILRTALYLDANGTIIQHCLDTDAIMSDKKSSRFSIINLRDEEHEQNEIVKKILNQSDLFDLSKGR
;
A
#
# COMPACT_ATOMS: atom_id res chain seq x y z
N MET A 1 -18.52 0.28 0.11
CA MET A 1 -19.16 0.75 -1.15
C MET A 1 -18.59 -0.06 -2.29
N THR A 2 -19.42 -0.71 -3.10
CA THR A 2 -18.98 -1.61 -4.18
C THR A 2 -19.34 -1.02 -5.54
N ALA A 3 -18.40 -1.07 -6.48
CA ALA A 3 -18.59 -0.58 -7.84
C ALA A 3 -17.78 -1.44 -8.83
N LYS A 4 -18.04 -1.29 -10.13
CA LYS A 4 -17.17 -1.87 -11.16
C LYS A 4 -15.78 -1.23 -11.09
N ALA A 5 -14.72 -2.02 -11.29
CA ALA A 5 -13.37 -1.49 -11.43
C ALA A 5 -13.25 -0.60 -12.69
N SER A 6 -12.40 0.41 -12.63
CA SER A 6 -12.01 1.18 -13.81
C SER A 6 -11.17 0.32 -14.76
N LEU A 7 -11.12 0.67 -16.05
CA LEU A 7 -10.32 -0.06 -17.04
C LEU A 7 -8.84 -0.18 -16.64
N ALA A 8 -8.28 0.84 -15.99
CA ALA A 8 -6.90 0.79 -15.49
C ALA A 8 -6.74 -0.23 -14.35
N GLN A 9 -7.68 -0.24 -13.39
CA GLN A 9 -7.70 -1.22 -12.29
C GLN A 9 -7.90 -2.65 -12.81
N GLU A 10 -8.81 -2.85 -13.77
CA GLU A 10 -9.04 -4.15 -14.41
C GLU A 10 -7.76 -4.67 -15.07
N ARG A 11 -7.08 -3.81 -15.84
CA ARG A 11 -5.83 -4.18 -16.52
C ARG A 11 -4.74 -4.58 -15.53
N ILE A 12 -4.51 -3.78 -14.48
CA ILE A 12 -3.48 -4.08 -13.47
C ILE A 12 -3.79 -5.39 -12.76
N PHE A 13 -5.05 -5.58 -12.33
CA PHE A 13 -5.48 -6.79 -11.64
C PHE A 13 -5.30 -8.05 -12.51
N LEU A 14 -5.73 -8.00 -13.78
CA LEU A 14 -5.56 -9.13 -14.70
C LEU A 14 -4.10 -9.44 -14.96
N ASP A 15 -3.29 -8.40 -15.17
CA ASP A 15 -1.87 -8.54 -15.42
C ASP A 15 -1.15 -9.18 -14.24
N GLU A 16 -1.47 -8.75 -13.02
CA GLU A 16 -0.95 -9.32 -11.78
C GLU A 16 -1.31 -10.80 -11.62
N GLN A 17 -2.59 -11.16 -11.83
CA GLN A 17 -3.05 -12.54 -11.75
C GLN A 17 -2.39 -13.45 -12.80
N ILE A 18 -2.18 -12.96 -14.02
CA ILE A 18 -1.56 -13.74 -15.10
C ILE A 18 -0.07 -13.97 -14.83
N ARG A 19 0.65 -12.94 -14.35
CA ARG A 19 2.12 -13.00 -14.20
C ARG A 19 2.58 -13.59 -12.86
N PHE A 20 1.77 -13.49 -11.80
CA PHE A 20 2.19 -13.83 -10.44
C PHE A 20 1.25 -14.82 -9.71
N SER A 21 0.33 -15.48 -10.41
CA SER A 21 -0.51 -16.55 -9.81
C SER A 21 0.26 -17.80 -9.40
N SER A 22 1.52 -17.96 -9.81
CA SER A 22 2.42 -18.97 -9.27
C SER A 22 3.04 -18.47 -7.95
N THR A 23 2.69 -19.17 -6.87
CA THR A 23 3.03 -18.93 -5.46
C THR A 23 4.52 -18.64 -5.15
N ASP A 24 5.43 -18.88 -6.09
CA ASP A 24 6.87 -18.82 -5.86
C ASP A 24 7.51 -17.44 -6.11
N ASN A 25 6.84 -16.50 -6.79
CA ASN A 25 7.43 -15.20 -7.15
C ASN A 25 6.49 -14.03 -6.86
N ASN A 26 6.13 -13.82 -5.59
CA ASN A 26 5.31 -12.69 -5.14
C ASN A 26 6.11 -11.37 -5.20
N THR A 27 6.42 -10.93 -6.42
CA THR A 27 7.19 -9.74 -6.70
C THR A 27 6.23 -8.57 -6.77
N ASN A 28 6.40 -7.57 -5.90
CA ASN A 28 5.55 -6.38 -5.85
C ASN A 28 5.81 -5.43 -7.05
N MET A 29 5.55 -5.88 -8.28
CA MET A 29 5.88 -5.12 -9.49
C MET A 29 5.07 -3.84 -9.65
N TYR A 30 3.88 -3.78 -9.06
CA TYR A 30 3.01 -2.61 -9.09
C TYR A 30 3.15 -1.70 -7.87
N VAL A 31 4.01 -2.04 -6.91
CA VAL A 31 4.32 -1.16 -5.78
C VAL A 31 5.35 -0.13 -6.21
N ILE A 32 4.99 1.14 -6.05
CA ILE A 32 5.88 2.27 -6.29
C ILE A 32 6.30 2.84 -4.92
N PRO A 33 7.49 2.49 -4.40
CA PRO A 33 7.96 3.01 -3.12
C PRO A 33 8.33 4.49 -3.26
N LEU A 34 7.92 5.30 -2.27
CA LEU A 34 8.23 6.72 -2.22
C LEU A 34 9.00 7.02 -0.92
N ILE A 35 10.15 7.69 -1.06
CA ILE A 35 10.98 8.14 0.07
C ILE A 35 10.99 9.66 0.08
N TYR A 36 10.71 10.24 1.25
CA TYR A 36 10.72 11.69 1.45
C TYR A 36 11.70 12.07 2.55
N ARG A 37 12.60 13.01 2.25
CA ARG A 37 13.42 13.67 3.27
C ARG A 37 12.64 14.86 3.84
N ILE A 38 12.39 14.85 5.15
CA ILE A 38 11.70 15.94 5.83
C ILE A 38 12.76 16.79 6.54
N PRO A 39 13.08 18.00 6.05
CA PRO A 39 14.01 18.89 6.74
C PRO A 39 13.34 19.44 8.01
N SER A 40 13.97 19.26 9.16
CA SER A 40 13.49 19.84 10.43
C SER A 40 14.38 21.02 10.81
N MET A 41 13.80 22.22 10.88
CA MET A 41 14.53 23.43 11.30
C MET A 41 14.79 23.46 12.82
N ASN A 42 13.98 22.75 13.61
CA ASN A 42 13.99 22.81 15.07
C ASN A 42 14.05 21.41 15.73
N ASP A 43 14.64 20.43 15.05
CA ASP A 43 14.92 19.05 15.54
C ASP A 43 13.75 18.20 16.08
N HIS A 44 12.50 18.63 16.00
CA HIS A 44 11.40 17.92 16.65
C HIS A 44 10.26 17.60 15.69
N ILE A 45 10.43 16.53 14.89
CA ILE A 45 9.32 15.88 14.20
C ILE A 45 8.65 14.92 15.20
N SER A 46 7.40 15.22 15.55
CA SER A 46 6.60 14.32 16.37
C SER A 46 6.12 13.14 15.53
N ILE A 47 6.75 11.98 15.75
CA ILE A 47 6.38 10.72 15.09
C ILE A 47 4.91 10.36 15.32
N SER A 48 4.39 10.58 16.53
CA SER A 48 2.98 10.30 16.86
C SER A 48 2.01 11.20 16.08
N GLN A 49 2.36 12.47 15.86
CA GLN A 49 1.54 13.36 15.03
C GLN A 49 1.60 12.98 13.55
N LEU A 50 2.77 12.57 13.06
CA LEU A 50 2.90 12.04 11.69
C LEU A 50 2.03 10.78 11.51
N GLN A 51 1.99 9.91 12.52
CA GLN A 51 1.11 8.74 12.53
C GLN A 51 -0.36 9.11 12.41
N HIS A 52 -0.81 10.05 13.23
CA HIS A 52 -2.19 10.53 13.20
C HIS A 52 -2.54 11.20 11.85
N ALA A 53 -1.61 11.96 11.27
CA ALA A 53 -1.79 12.58 9.97
C ALA A 53 -1.96 11.53 8.85
N PHE A 54 -1.10 10.51 8.80
CA PHE A 54 -1.23 9.41 7.83
C PHE A 54 -2.54 8.64 7.97
N GLN A 55 -2.93 8.31 9.20
CA GLN A 55 -4.23 7.66 9.47
C GLN A 55 -5.41 8.52 8.99
N SER A 56 -5.33 9.84 9.18
CA SER A 56 -6.36 10.78 8.72
C SER A 56 -6.45 10.83 7.18
N ILE A 57 -5.31 10.76 6.48
CA ILE A 57 -5.27 10.67 5.00
C ILE A 57 -5.94 9.38 4.54
N ILE A 58 -5.56 8.23 5.08
CA ILE A 58 -6.16 6.93 4.71
C ILE A 58 -7.67 6.95 4.98
N ARG A 59 -8.10 7.52 6.10
CA ARG A 59 -9.53 7.65 6.44
C ARG A 59 -10.32 8.48 5.42
N LYS A 60 -9.72 9.55 4.93
CA LYS A 60 -10.36 10.49 3.99
C LYS A 60 -10.38 9.95 2.56
N HIS A 61 -9.35 9.22 2.15
CA HIS A 61 -9.16 8.81 0.76
C HIS A 61 -9.60 7.35 0.53
N GLN A 62 -10.78 7.17 -0.05
CA GLN A 62 -11.37 5.85 -0.34
C GLN A 62 -10.46 4.95 -1.17
N ILE A 63 -9.75 5.51 -2.16
CA ILE A 63 -8.87 4.74 -3.05
C ILE A 63 -7.76 4.00 -2.32
N LEU A 64 -7.27 4.51 -1.18
CA LEU A 64 -6.24 3.87 -0.35
C LEU A 64 -6.78 2.71 0.49
N ARG A 65 -8.07 2.37 0.32
CA ARG A 65 -8.81 1.36 1.09
C ARG A 65 -9.66 0.50 0.17
N THR A 66 -9.37 0.55 -1.13
CA THR A 66 -10.15 -0.13 -2.15
C THR A 66 -9.52 -1.48 -2.45
N ALA A 67 -10.26 -2.55 -2.16
CA ALA A 67 -9.93 -3.90 -2.60
C ALA A 67 -10.51 -4.20 -3.99
N LEU A 68 -9.82 -5.03 -4.77
CA LEU A 68 -10.26 -5.55 -6.06
C LEU A 68 -10.45 -7.06 -5.98
N TYR A 69 -11.58 -7.56 -6.48
CA TYR A 69 -11.84 -9.00 -6.57
C TYR A 69 -12.78 -9.32 -7.72
N LEU A 70 -12.80 -10.59 -8.12
CA LEU A 70 -13.76 -11.12 -9.08
C LEU A 70 -15.08 -11.43 -8.38
N ASP A 71 -16.19 -10.97 -8.95
CA ASP A 71 -17.52 -11.41 -8.55
C ASP A 71 -17.86 -12.80 -9.14
N ALA A 72 -19.04 -13.32 -8.79
CA ALA A 72 -19.52 -14.62 -9.28
C ALA A 72 -19.70 -14.70 -10.81
N ASN A 73 -19.75 -13.55 -11.50
CA ASN A 73 -19.90 -13.46 -12.94
C ASN A 73 -18.56 -13.22 -13.66
N GLY A 74 -17.45 -13.21 -12.92
CA GLY A 74 -16.12 -12.91 -13.45
C GLY A 74 -15.88 -11.43 -13.73
N THR A 75 -16.72 -10.53 -13.21
CA THR A 75 -16.49 -9.08 -13.31
C THR A 75 -15.57 -8.62 -12.18
N ILE A 76 -14.55 -7.84 -12.51
CA ILE A 76 -13.67 -7.25 -11.52
C ILE A 76 -14.38 -6.06 -10.86
N ILE A 77 -14.59 -6.17 -9.56
CA ILE A 77 -15.27 -5.17 -8.75
C ILE A 77 -14.32 -4.58 -7.73
N GLN A 78 -14.54 -3.30 -7.47
CA GLN A 78 -13.82 -2.54 -6.46
C GLN A 78 -14.71 -2.34 -5.23
N HIS A 79 -14.14 -2.53 -4.06
CA HIS A 79 -14.82 -2.40 -2.78
C HIS A 79 -14.00 -1.53 -1.84
N CYS A 80 -14.52 -0.34 -1.53
CA CYS A 80 -13.95 0.49 -0.48
C CYS A 80 -14.31 -0.11 0.88
N LEU A 81 -13.29 -0.55 1.60
CA LEU A 81 -13.37 -1.06 2.96
C LEU A 81 -13.75 0.05 3.94
N ASP A 82 -14.39 -0.35 5.03
CA ASP A 82 -14.71 0.56 6.11
C ASP A 82 -13.43 1.04 6.82
N THR A 83 -13.46 2.31 7.26
CA THR A 83 -12.40 2.89 8.07
C THR A 83 -12.14 2.06 9.33
N ASP A 84 -13.21 1.65 10.02
CA ASP A 84 -13.08 1.02 11.33
C ASP A 84 -12.52 -0.40 11.22
N ALA A 85 -12.91 -1.10 10.15
CA ALA A 85 -12.33 -2.39 9.78
C ALA A 85 -10.83 -2.28 9.51
N ILE A 86 -10.39 -1.18 8.88
CA ILE A 86 -8.96 -0.97 8.58
C ILE A 86 -8.17 -0.57 9.81
N MET A 87 -8.71 0.29 10.66
CA MET A 87 -8.00 0.82 11.82
C MET A 87 -7.98 -0.16 13.01
N SER A 88 -8.94 -1.10 13.09
CA SER A 88 -8.95 -2.15 14.12
C SER A 88 -7.87 -3.22 13.90
N ASP A 89 -7.45 -3.43 12.66
CA ASP A 89 -6.35 -4.31 12.33
C ASP A 89 -5.00 -3.61 12.65
N LYS A 90 -4.43 -3.94 13.82
CA LYS A 90 -3.12 -3.44 14.26
C LYS A 90 -1.99 -3.66 13.24
N LYS A 91 -2.15 -4.59 12.29
CA LYS A 91 -1.16 -4.84 11.22
C LYS A 91 -1.30 -3.84 10.06
N SER A 92 -2.50 -3.29 9.85
CA SER A 92 -2.84 -2.35 8.77
C SER A 92 -2.21 -0.98 8.87
N SER A 93 -2.01 -0.47 10.08
CA SER A 93 -1.65 0.94 10.28
C SER A 93 -0.14 1.18 10.19
N ARG A 94 0.62 0.18 9.71
CA ARG A 94 2.08 0.22 9.73
C ARG A 94 2.61 0.90 8.48
N PHE A 95 2.89 2.19 8.57
CA PHE A 95 4.05 2.71 7.87
C PHE A 95 5.29 2.42 8.71
N SER A 96 6.38 2.02 8.06
CA SER A 96 7.65 1.79 8.74
C SER A 96 8.45 3.08 8.77
N ILE A 97 8.90 3.48 9.95
CA ILE A 97 9.83 4.60 10.09
C ILE A 97 11.22 4.01 10.07
N ILE A 98 12.00 4.42 9.07
CA ILE A 98 13.38 4.00 8.91
C ILE A 98 14.22 5.26 9.07
N ASN A 99 15.12 5.24 10.06
CA ASN A 99 16.09 6.30 10.23
C ASN A 99 17.20 6.09 9.19
N LEU A 100 17.11 6.82 8.09
CA LEU A 100 18.09 6.82 7.03
C LEU A 100 19.27 7.70 7.44
N ARG A 101 20.48 7.14 7.45
CA ARG A 101 21.69 7.96 7.38
C ARG A 101 21.84 8.38 5.91
N ASP A 102 22.42 9.55 5.64
CA ASP A 102 22.44 10.19 4.31
C ASP A 102 23.34 9.47 3.27
N GLU A 103 23.38 8.14 3.27
CA GLU A 103 24.10 7.32 2.31
C GLU A 103 23.14 6.78 1.23
N GLU A 104 23.38 7.15 -0.03
CA GLU A 104 22.59 6.71 -1.21
C GLU A 104 22.50 5.17 -1.32
N HIS A 105 23.52 4.46 -0.82
CA HIS A 105 23.54 3.00 -0.79
C HIS A 105 22.48 2.43 0.18
N GLU A 106 22.24 3.10 1.31
CA GLU A 106 21.26 2.66 2.31
C GLU A 106 19.82 2.80 1.78
N GLN A 107 19.54 3.87 1.01
CA GLN A 107 18.23 4.09 0.39
C GLN A 107 17.86 2.98 -0.61
N ASN A 108 18.80 2.62 -1.50
CA ASN A 108 18.57 1.58 -2.51
C ASN A 108 18.34 0.20 -1.87
N GLU A 109 19.08 -0.13 -0.82
CA GLU A 109 18.89 -1.40 -0.10
C GLU A 109 17.55 -1.43 0.65
N ILE A 110 17.10 -0.31 1.21
CA ILE A 110 15.77 -0.21 1.80
C ILE A 110 14.67 -0.37 0.75
N VAL A 111 14.79 0.27 -0.41
CA VAL A 111 13.83 0.11 -1.51
C VAL A 111 13.77 -1.35 -1.97
N LYS A 112 14.91 -2.01 -2.19
CA LYS A 112 14.96 -3.43 -2.53
C LYS A 112 14.32 -4.30 -1.45
N LYS A 113 14.63 -4.03 -0.18
CA LYS A 113 14.05 -4.75 0.95
C LYS A 113 12.54 -4.61 1.00
N ILE A 114 12.01 -3.40 0.75
CA ILE A 114 10.57 -3.15 0.62
C ILE A 114 10.03 -3.97 -0.55
N LEU A 115 10.54 -3.81 -1.77
CA LEU A 115 10.00 -4.50 -2.95
C LEU A 115 10.00 -6.04 -2.83
N ASN A 116 10.95 -6.61 -2.09
CA ASN A 116 11.04 -8.06 -1.83
C ASN A 116 10.12 -8.56 -0.70
N GLN A 117 9.41 -7.70 0.01
CA GLN A 117 8.43 -8.12 1.02
C GLN A 117 7.10 -8.50 0.37
N SER A 118 6.83 -9.80 0.25
CA SER A 118 5.62 -10.36 -0.40
C SER A 118 4.27 -9.83 0.10
N ASP A 119 4.20 -9.17 1.25
CA ASP A 119 2.95 -8.84 1.94
C ASP A 119 2.59 -7.35 1.87
N LEU A 120 3.28 -6.56 1.03
CA LEU A 120 3.15 -5.10 1.05
C LEU A 120 1.91 -4.55 0.35
N PHE A 121 1.47 -5.19 -0.74
CA PHE A 121 0.31 -4.73 -1.49
C PHE A 121 -0.43 -5.91 -2.11
N ASP A 122 -1.52 -6.32 -1.47
CA ASP A 122 -2.46 -7.35 -1.91
C ASP A 122 -3.76 -6.66 -2.35
N LEU A 123 -3.97 -6.59 -3.66
CA LEU A 123 -5.16 -5.99 -4.26
C LEU A 123 -6.47 -6.57 -3.70
N SER A 124 -6.48 -7.83 -3.28
CA SER A 124 -7.67 -8.48 -2.72
C SER A 124 -8.03 -7.98 -1.32
N LYS A 125 -7.05 -7.43 -0.59
CA LYS A 125 -7.21 -6.90 0.77
C LYS A 125 -7.30 -5.38 0.83
N GLY A 126 -7.16 -4.72 -0.31
CA GLY A 126 -7.25 -3.26 -0.42
C GLY A 126 -6.15 -2.53 0.33
N ARG A 127 -4.95 -3.11 0.37
CA ARG A 127 -3.75 -2.58 1.00
C ARG A 127 -2.52 -3.15 0.35
#